data_AF-A0A2B2CBN6-F1
#
_entry.id   AF-A0A2B2CBN6-F1
#
_cell.length_a   1.000
_cell.length_b   1.000
_cell.length_c   1.000
_cell.angle_alpha   90.00
_cell.angle_beta   90.00
_cell.angle_gamma   90.00
#
_symmetry.space_group_name_H-M   'P 1'
#
loop_
_entity.id
_entity.type
_entity.pdbx_description
1 polymer ?
#
loop_
_entity_poly.entity_id
_entity_poly.type
_entity_poly.pdbx_seq_one_letter_code
_entity_poly.pdbx_strand_id
1 'polypeptide(L)'
;MGVDFLACETCGDTFPDCGDYVTCECGRQWCSDSCAESDGFREEEDGFTPKGSNWSQETSCDYCRGEDFEDYELLSEALDLLGKTRQDIVDILKAKREAE
;
A
#
# COMPACT_ATOMS: atom_id res chain seq x y z
N MET A 1 -20.79 11.97 18.48
CA MET A 1 -19.57 11.27 18.07
C MET A 1 -19.64 11.19 16.56
N GLY A 2 -18.64 11.71 15.85
CA GLY A 2 -18.57 11.60 14.39
C GLY A 2 -18.11 10.20 13.99
N VAL A 3 -18.37 9.84 12.73
CA VAL A 3 -17.75 8.68 12.08
C VAL A 3 -16.65 9.23 11.18
N ASP A 4 -15.46 8.64 11.25
CA ASP A 4 -14.37 8.98 10.34
C ASP A 4 -14.40 8.00 9.16
N PHE A 5 -14.01 8.48 7.97
CA PHE A 5 -13.95 7.66 6.77
C PHE A 5 -12.50 7.38 6.42
N LEU A 6 -12.21 6.10 6.24
CA LEU A 6 -10.90 5.54 5.91
C LEU A 6 -10.91 5.10 4.45
N ALA A 7 -9.75 5.05 3.82
CA ALA A 7 -9.59 4.54 2.47
C ALA A 7 -8.98 3.15 2.52
N CYS A 8 -9.56 2.21 1.77
CA CYS A 8 -9.00 0.87 1.65
C CYS A 8 -7.77 0.89 0.73
N GLU A 9 -6.67 0.32 1.19
CA GLU A 9 -5.40 0.27 0.45
C GLU A 9 -5.52 -0.55 -0.85
N THR A 10 -6.24 -1.66 -0.83
CA THR A 10 -6.38 -2.56 -1.99
C THR A 10 -7.37 -2.04 -3.05
N CYS A 11 -8.58 -1.66 -2.66
CA CYS A 11 -9.65 -1.32 -3.61
C CYS A 11 -9.86 0.19 -3.81
N GLY A 12 -9.32 1.04 -2.92
CA GLY A 12 -9.50 2.48 -2.95
C GLY A 12 -10.88 2.98 -2.49
N ASP A 13 -11.77 2.09 -2.05
CA ASP A 13 -13.09 2.50 -1.55
C ASP A 13 -12.99 3.19 -0.18
N THR A 14 -13.89 4.14 0.06
CA THR A 14 -14.03 4.80 1.36
C THR A 14 -14.99 4.02 2.26
N PHE A 15 -14.56 3.65 3.46
CA PHE A 15 -15.36 2.91 4.44
C PHE A 15 -15.35 3.61 5.81
N PRO A 16 -16.41 3.47 6.62
CA PRO A 16 -16.45 4.07 7.95
C PRO A 16 -15.53 3.34 8.93
N ASP A 17 -14.93 4.07 9.87
CA ASP A 17 -14.16 3.54 11.00
C ASP A 17 -15.01 2.78 12.03
N CYS A 18 -16.33 2.74 11.84
CA CYS A 18 -17.26 1.96 12.60
C CYS A 18 -17.87 0.83 11.74
N GLY A 19 -17.54 -0.42 12.05
CA GLY A 19 -18.06 -1.59 11.34
C GLY A 19 -17.06 -2.74 11.31
N ASP A 20 -17.29 -3.69 10.40
CA ASP A 20 -16.34 -4.75 10.11
C ASP A 20 -15.28 -4.19 9.15
N TYR A 21 -14.05 -4.04 9.64
CA TYR A 21 -12.88 -3.65 8.87
C TYR A 21 -11.64 -4.32 9.44
N VAL A 22 -10.62 -4.48 8.62
CA VAL A 22 -9.36 -5.12 9.01
C VAL A 22 -8.26 -4.07 9.03
N THR A 23 -7.42 -4.09 10.05
CA THR A 23 -6.25 -3.20 10.14
C THR A 23 -5.01 -3.98 10.46
N CYS A 24 -3.91 -3.64 9.82
CA CYS A 24 -2.59 -4.08 10.22
C CYS A 24 -1.96 -3.03 11.12
N GLU A 25 -1.19 -3.52 12.08
CA GLU A 25 -0.41 -2.72 13.02
C GLU A 25 0.58 -1.76 12.36
N CYS A 26 0.95 -1.97 11.10
CA CYS A 26 1.74 -1.00 10.33
C CYS A 26 0.97 0.27 9.92
N GLY A 27 -0.33 0.33 10.19
CA GLY A 27 -1.19 1.47 9.85
C GLY A 27 -2.02 1.27 8.57
N ARG A 28 -1.86 0.15 7.86
CA ARG A 28 -2.71 -0.18 6.71
C ARG A 28 -4.07 -0.69 7.15
N GLN A 29 -5.06 -0.41 6.33
CA GLN A 29 -6.47 -0.66 6.65
C GLN A 29 -7.25 -1.08 5.40
N TRP A 30 -8.19 -2.00 5.61
CA TRP A 30 -8.96 -2.63 4.56
C TRP A 30 -10.43 -2.68 4.92
N CYS A 31 -11.27 -2.47 3.91
CA CYS A 31 -12.72 -2.50 4.06
C CYS A 31 -13.28 -3.91 4.29
N SER A 32 -12.50 -4.96 4.06
CA SER A 32 -12.92 -6.36 4.21
C SER A 32 -11.72 -7.30 4.36
N ASP A 33 -11.96 -8.49 4.91
CA ASP A 33 -10.96 -9.56 4.99
C ASP A 33 -10.42 -9.95 3.61
N SER A 34 -11.26 -9.94 2.56
CA SER A 34 -10.81 -10.28 1.21
C SER A 34 -9.79 -9.30 0.64
N CYS A 35 -9.90 -8.01 0.98
CA CYS A 35 -8.92 -7.00 0.60
C CYS A 35 -7.64 -7.18 1.42
N ALA A 36 -7.78 -7.44 2.71
CA ALA A 36 -6.65 -7.71 3.58
C ALA A 36 -5.84 -8.93 3.10
N GLU A 37 -6.50 -10.06 2.81
CA GLU A 37 -5.86 -11.27 2.27
C GLU A 37 -5.17 -11.02 0.92
N SER A 38 -5.71 -10.13 0.09
CA SER A 38 -5.09 -9.77 -1.20
C SER A 38 -3.79 -9.00 -1.05
N ASP A 39 -3.66 -8.19 0.00
CA ASP A 39 -2.40 -7.50 0.39
C ASP A 39 -1.55 -8.38 1.34
N GLY A 40 -1.89 -9.67 1.43
CA GLY A 40 -1.20 -10.68 2.22
C GLY A 40 -1.29 -10.46 3.73
N PHE A 41 -2.35 -9.84 4.23
CA PHE A 41 -2.61 -9.74 5.66
C PHE A 41 -2.69 -11.13 6.29
N ARG A 42 -2.02 -11.29 7.43
CA ARG A 42 -2.11 -12.48 8.28
C ARG A 42 -1.82 -12.14 9.74
N GLU A 43 -2.43 -12.91 10.62
CA GLU A 43 -2.10 -12.92 12.05
C GLU A 43 -0.85 -13.77 12.28
N GLU A 44 0.08 -13.27 13.08
CA GLU A 44 1.38 -13.85 13.40
C GLU A 44 1.38 -14.24 14.88
N GLU A 45 1.04 -15.50 15.19
CA GLU A 45 0.90 -15.97 16.58
C GLU A 45 2.20 -15.84 17.41
N ASP A 46 3.36 -15.97 16.76
CA ASP A 46 4.68 -15.82 17.39
C ASP A 46 5.18 -14.35 17.42
N GLY A 47 4.37 -13.42 16.90
CA GLY A 47 4.75 -12.03 16.69
C GLY A 47 5.70 -11.85 15.50
N PHE A 48 5.51 -10.75 14.78
CA PHE A 48 6.36 -10.32 13.68
C PHE A 48 7.05 -9.01 14.04
N THR A 49 8.37 -8.92 13.84
CA THR A 49 9.11 -7.66 13.98
C THR A 49 9.63 -7.24 12.61
N PRO A 50 9.13 -6.13 12.03
CA PRO A 50 9.60 -5.63 10.75
C PRO A 50 11.10 -5.32 10.77
N LYS A 51 11.80 -5.56 9.66
CA LYS A 51 13.24 -5.30 9.56
C LYS A 51 13.51 -3.79 9.72
N GLY A 52 14.25 -3.44 10.76
CA GLY A 52 14.58 -2.05 11.08
C GLY A 52 13.65 -1.39 12.10
N SER A 53 12.59 -2.07 12.53
CA SER A 53 11.73 -1.64 13.63
C SER A 53 12.12 -2.34 14.94
N ASN A 54 11.89 -1.66 16.06
CA ASN A 54 12.06 -2.21 17.41
C ASN A 54 10.73 -2.57 18.07
N TRP A 55 9.69 -2.75 17.25
CA TRP A 55 8.33 -2.99 17.69
C TRP A 55 7.84 -4.30 17.08
N SER A 56 7.36 -5.19 17.96
CA SER A 56 6.75 -6.46 17.60
C SER A 56 5.25 -6.26 17.45
N GLN A 57 4.70 -6.78 16.37
CA GLN A 57 3.29 -6.72 16.00
C GLN A 57 2.74 -8.15 15.87
N GLU A 58 1.46 -8.36 16.18
CA GLU A 58 0.77 -9.65 16.06
C GLU A 58 0.11 -9.82 14.69
N THR A 59 0.19 -8.79 13.84
CA THR A 59 -0.32 -8.82 12.46
C THR A 59 0.77 -8.42 11.47
N SER A 60 0.76 -8.97 10.26
CA SER A 60 1.67 -8.57 9.18
C SER A 60 0.96 -8.54 7.82
N CYS A 61 1.38 -7.65 6.92
CA CYS A 61 0.98 -7.65 5.50
C CYS A 61 2.22 -7.74 4.59
N ASP A 62 2.02 -7.84 3.27
CA ASP A 62 3.11 -7.97 2.29
C ASP A 62 4.17 -6.86 2.44
N TYR A 63 3.72 -5.64 2.70
CA TYR A 63 4.59 -4.49 2.94
C TYR A 63 5.40 -4.59 4.25
N CYS A 64 4.81 -5.12 5.32
CA CYS A 64 5.56 -5.37 6.57
C CYS A 64 6.69 -6.37 6.36
N ARG A 65 6.44 -7.36 5.50
CA ARG A 65 7.38 -8.45 5.18
C ARG A 65 8.38 -8.06 4.10
N GLY A 66 8.18 -6.94 3.42
CA GLY A 66 8.97 -6.51 2.27
C GLY A 66 8.79 -7.43 1.06
N GLU A 67 7.62 -8.07 0.97
CA GLU A 67 7.18 -8.85 -0.20
C GLU A 67 6.62 -7.93 -1.28
N ASP A 68 6.08 -6.77 -0.89
CA ASP A 68 5.64 -5.70 -1.78
C ASP A 68 6.10 -4.31 -1.29
N PHE A 69 6.06 -3.32 -2.19
CA PHE A 69 6.53 -1.96 -1.98
C PHE A 69 5.52 -0.94 -2.52
N GLU A 70 5.60 0.28 -2.00
CA GLU A 70 4.72 1.35 -2.45
C GLU A 70 4.96 1.71 -3.92
N ASP A 71 3.90 2.08 -4.64
CA ASP A 71 3.96 2.45 -6.06
C ASP A 71 5.01 3.55 -6.34
N TYR A 72 5.22 4.47 -5.40
CA TYR A 72 6.22 5.52 -5.55
C TYR A 72 7.66 4.99 -5.46
N GLU A 73 7.91 3.95 -4.65
CA GLU A 73 9.22 3.28 -4.57
C GLU A 73 9.46 2.49 -5.84
N LEU A 74 8.47 1.71 -6.28
CA LEU A 74 8.51 0.95 -7.53
C LEU A 74 8.73 1.86 -8.74
N LEU A 75 8.04 3.01 -8.79
CA LEU A 75 8.22 4.01 -9.84
C LEU A 75 9.62 4.62 -9.82
N SER A 76 10.15 4.92 -8.62
CA SER A 76 11.49 5.50 -8.49
C SER A 76 12.57 4.54 -9.01
N GLU A 77 12.52 3.28 -8.61
CA GLU A 77 13.41 2.23 -9.11
C GLU A 77 13.24 2.03 -10.63
N ALA A 78 12.01 2.04 -11.14
CA ALA A 78 11.76 1.93 -12.57
C ALA A 78 12.35 3.11 -13.37
N LEU A 79 12.23 4.33 -12.86
CA LEU A 79 12.82 5.54 -13.48
C LEU A 79 14.34 5.45 -13.54
N ASP A 80 14.98 5.00 -12.46
CA ASP A 80 16.42 4.81 -12.40
C ASP A 80 16.90 3.72 -13.38
N LEU A 81 16.21 2.59 -13.45
CA LEU A 81 16.48 1.52 -14.43
C LEU A 81 16.31 2.00 -15.88
N LEU A 82 15.33 2.85 -16.14
CA LEU A 82 15.09 3.46 -17.45
C LEU A 82 16.06 4.59 -17.78
N GLY A 83 16.83 5.08 -16.79
CA GLY A 83 17.67 6.27 -16.91
C GLY A 83 16.86 7.51 -17.28
N LYS A 84 15.62 7.61 -16.78
CA LYS A 84 14.68 8.68 -17.10
C LYS A 84 14.31 9.45 -15.87
N THR A 85 14.17 10.76 -16.03
CA THR A 85 13.56 11.60 -15.02
C THR A 85 12.03 11.54 -15.13
N ARG A 86 11.35 11.94 -14.05
CA ARG A 86 9.90 12.16 -14.07
C ARG A 86 9.49 13.11 -15.20
N GLN A 87 10.29 14.13 -15.51
CA GLN A 87 9.97 15.09 -16.56
C GLN A 87 10.02 14.44 -17.95
N ASP A 88 10.99 13.57 -18.21
CA ASP A 88 11.07 12.82 -19.47
C ASP A 88 9.80 11.98 -19.71
N ILE A 89 9.28 11.34 -18.65
CA ILE A 89 8.03 10.56 -18.74
C ILE A 89 6.83 11.47 -19.02
N VAL A 90 6.75 12.64 -18.37
CA VAL A 90 5.68 13.62 -18.61
C VAL A 90 5.70 14.10 -20.07
N ASP A 91 6.88 14.39 -20.62
CA ASP A 91 7.01 14.88 -21.99
C ASP A 91 6.63 13.80 -23.01
N ILE A 92 7.00 12.53 -22.76
CA ILE A 92 6.56 11.39 -23.56
C ILE A 92 5.03 11.23 -23.52
N LEU A 93 4.40 11.37 -22.35
CA LEU A 93 2.96 11.25 -22.19
C LEU A 93 2.19 12.37 -22.90
N LYS A 94 2.69 13.61 -22.84
CA LYS A 94 2.10 14.74 -23.57
C LYS A 94 2.17 14.51 -25.08
N ALA A 95 3.33 14.15 -25.60
CA ALA A 95 3.51 13.89 -27.03
C ALA A 95 2.62 12.75 -27.54
N LYS A 96 2.38 11.71 -26.72
CA LYS A 96 1.45 10.62 -27.06
C LYS A 96 -0.01 11.10 -27.12
N ARG A 97 -0.44 11.88 -26.13
CA ARG A 97 -1.83 12.40 -26.06
C ARG A 97 -2.14 13.44 -27.13
N GLU A 98 -1.14 14.18 -27.61
CA GLU A 98 -1.29 15.13 -28.71
C GLU A 98 -1.33 14.44 -30.09
N ALA A 99 -0.94 13.16 -30.16
CA ALA A 99 -0.96 12.35 -31.38
C ALA A 99 -2.23 11.47 -31.52
N GLU A 100 -3.05 11.38 -30.47
CA GLU A 100 -4.38 10.74 -30.45
C GLU A 100 -5.48 11.74 -30.82
#